data_AF-A0A924UZD9-F1
#
_entry.id   AF-A0A924UZD9-F1
#
_cell.length_a   1.000
_cell.length_b   1.000
_cell.length_c   1.000
_cell.angle_alpha   90.00
_cell.angle_beta   90.00
_cell.angle_gamma   90.00
#
_symmetry.space_group_name_H-M   'P 1'
#
loop_
_entity.id
_entity.type
_entity.pdbx_description
1 polymer ?
#
loop_
_entity_poly.entity_id
_entity_poly.type
_entity_poly.pdbx_seq_one_letter_code
_entity_poly.pdbx_strand_id
1 'polypeptide(L)'
;MARNFFKESPLKTLISFHMLIEALEAIAVTNVDYRANYATALLKEIEPIPEFRTGIEDLSIISENETLIKHLLADLFPTALTNNEIKAVTIPFQNFTSNYTERIKKIVTEAGVLFDMAIRDFNEHKFYIMSCT
;
A
#
# COMPACT_ATOMS: atom_id res chain seq x y z
N MET A 1 -15.84 2.04 -3.35
CA MET A 1 -16.02 2.14 -1.89
C MET A 1 -15.74 3.57 -1.47
N ALA A 2 -16.56 4.15 -0.58
CA ALA A 2 -16.33 5.49 -0.07
C ALA A 2 -15.04 5.49 0.78
N ARG A 3 -14.10 6.38 0.45
CA ARG A 3 -12.85 6.55 1.20
C ARG A 3 -13.14 7.50 2.37
N ASN A 4 -13.47 6.96 3.53
CA ASN A 4 -13.65 7.75 4.75
C ASN A 4 -12.39 7.63 5.61
N PHE A 5 -11.69 8.75 5.75
CA PHE A 5 -10.54 8.88 6.63
C PHE A 5 -10.97 9.58 7.92
N PHE A 6 -10.56 9.04 9.06
CA PHE A 6 -10.64 9.75 10.33
C PHE A 6 -9.67 10.94 10.30
N LYS A 7 -10.12 12.10 10.77
CA LYS A 7 -9.38 13.36 10.62
C LYS A 7 -8.71 13.81 11.91
N GLU A 8 -9.30 13.48 13.06
CA GLU A 8 -8.73 13.82 14.36
C GLU A 8 -7.68 12.80 14.82
N SER A 9 -6.39 13.18 14.77
CA SER A 9 -5.27 12.42 15.34
C SER A 9 -4.23 13.38 15.93
N PRO A 10 -3.56 13.02 17.05
CA PRO A 10 -2.36 13.73 17.49
C PRO A 10 -1.17 13.52 16.55
N LEU A 11 -1.24 12.54 15.63
CA LEU A 11 -0.17 12.18 14.71
C LEU A 11 -0.48 12.68 13.30
N LYS A 12 0.55 13.18 12.61
CA LYS A 12 0.50 13.39 11.17
C LYS A 12 0.87 12.09 10.47
N THR A 13 -0.08 11.52 9.71
CA THR A 13 0.17 10.28 8.96
C THR A 13 0.84 10.61 7.63
N LEU A 14 2.01 10.00 7.39
CA LEU A 14 2.72 10.05 6.11
C LEU A 14 2.93 8.62 5.62
N ILE A 15 2.65 8.36 4.35
CA ILE A 15 2.77 7.02 3.76
C ILE A 15 3.96 7.00 2.82
N SER A 16 4.90 6.09 3.01
CA SER A 16 6.00 5.91 2.05
C SER A 16 6.31 4.43 1.83
N PHE A 17 7.01 4.16 0.75
CA PHE A 17 7.53 2.86 0.38
C PHE A 17 9.02 2.73 0.73
N HIS A 18 9.51 3.55 1.68
CA HIS A 18 10.93 3.70 1.98
C HIS A 18 11.67 2.36 2.17
N MET A 19 11.07 1.42 2.92
CA MET A 19 11.66 0.09 3.14
C MET A 19 11.82 -0.72 1.86
N LEU A 20 10.85 -0.63 0.95
CA LEU A 20 10.92 -1.32 -0.35
C LEU A 20 11.97 -0.68 -1.25
N ILE A 21 12.07 0.66 -1.23
CA ILE A 21 13.07 1.38 -2.01
C ILE A 21 14.47 1.01 -1.52
N GLU A 22 14.72 0.97 -0.21
CA GLU A 22 16.00 0.52 0.36
C GLU A 22 16.33 -0.93 -0.03
N ALA A 23 15.32 -1.82 -0.01
CA ALA A 23 15.51 -3.20 -0.46
C ALA A 23 15.87 -3.27 -1.96
N LEU A 24 15.22 -2.45 -2.80
CA LEU A 24 15.53 -2.35 -4.24
C LEU A 24 16.92 -1.78 -4.49
N GLU A 25 17.36 -0.77 -3.73
CA GLU A 25 18.71 -0.21 -3.81
C GLU A 25 19.77 -1.27 -3.47
N ALA A 26 19.54 -2.07 -2.43
CA ALA A 26 20.40 -3.19 -2.09
C ALA A 26 20.45 -4.25 -3.21
N ILE A 27 19.32 -4.52 -3.87
CA ILE A 27 19.25 -5.44 -5.01
C ILE A 27 19.97 -4.89 -6.25
N ALA A 28 19.85 -3.58 -6.50
CA ALA A 28 20.43 -2.91 -7.66
C ALA A 28 21.96 -3.02 -7.74
N VAL A 29 22.63 -3.16 -6.60
CA VAL A 29 24.11 -3.29 -6.51
C VAL A 29 24.60 -4.74 -6.47
N THR A 30 23.71 -5.72 -6.61
CA THR A 30 24.09 -7.15 -6.61
C THR A 30 24.63 -7.60 -7.97
N ASN A 31 25.39 -8.70 -7.99
CA ASN A 31 25.93 -9.31 -9.22
C ASN A 31 24.90 -10.20 -9.96
N VAL A 32 23.60 -10.04 -9.71
CA VAL A 32 22.54 -10.82 -10.35
C VAL A 32 21.86 -9.96 -11.40
N ASP A 33 22.33 -10.03 -12.64
CA ASP A 33 21.98 -9.10 -13.73
C ASP A 33 20.47 -8.81 -13.84
N TYR A 34 19.62 -9.84 -13.88
CA TYR A 34 18.18 -9.63 -14.06
C TYR A 34 17.53 -8.91 -12.87
N ARG A 35 17.96 -9.21 -11.63
CA ARG A 35 17.46 -8.57 -10.41
C ARG A 35 17.95 -7.13 -10.32
N ALA A 36 19.24 -6.92 -10.56
CA ALA A 36 19.86 -5.60 -10.52
C ALA A 36 19.25 -4.67 -11.57
N ASN A 37 19.05 -5.16 -12.80
CA ASN A 37 18.42 -4.40 -13.88
C ASN A 37 16.95 -4.06 -13.55
N TYR A 38 16.19 -5.04 -13.04
CA TYR A 38 14.80 -4.82 -12.61
C TYR A 38 14.71 -3.75 -11.52
N ALA A 39 15.52 -3.87 -10.47
CA ALA A 39 15.51 -2.90 -9.38
C ALA A 39 15.95 -1.51 -9.83
N THR A 40 17.01 -1.41 -10.64
CA THR A 40 17.50 -0.14 -11.19
C THR A 40 16.47 0.56 -12.06
N ALA A 41 15.78 -0.19 -12.94
CA ALA A 41 14.73 0.36 -13.78
C ALA A 41 13.57 0.91 -12.94
N LEU A 42 13.13 0.16 -11.93
CA LEU A 42 12.03 0.58 -11.05
C LEU A 42 12.41 1.79 -10.18
N LEU A 43 13.64 1.83 -9.64
CA LEU A 43 14.16 2.98 -8.89
C LEU A 43 14.15 4.26 -9.75
N LYS A 44 14.47 4.14 -11.04
CA LYS A 44 14.43 5.26 -11.98
C LYS A 44 13.00 5.72 -12.29
N GLU A 45 12.03 4.81 -12.37
CA GLU A 45 10.62 5.18 -12.58
C GLU A 45 10.04 5.98 -11.42
N ILE A 46 10.48 5.71 -10.19
CA ILE A 46 9.98 6.40 -8.98
C ILE A 46 10.74 7.68 -8.62
N GLU A 47 11.92 7.91 -9.22
CA GLU A 47 12.75 9.10 -8.97
C GLU A 47 12.00 10.44 -9.10
N PRO A 48 11.08 10.63 -10.07
CA PRO A 48 10.31 11.87 -10.19
C PRO A 48 9.28 12.10 -9.06
N ILE A 49 9.04 11.12 -8.19
CA ILE A 49 8.02 11.14 -7.13
C ILE A 49 8.71 10.93 -5.76
N PRO A 50 9.43 11.93 -5.25
CA PRO A 50 10.20 11.81 -4.01
C PRO A 50 9.35 11.44 -2.79
N GLU A 51 8.06 11.75 -2.80
CA GLU A 51 7.07 11.43 -1.76
C GLU A 51 6.98 9.92 -1.49
N PHE A 52 7.27 9.07 -2.48
CA PHE A 52 7.36 7.62 -2.29
C PHE A 52 8.43 7.22 -1.28
N ARG A 53 9.45 8.06 -1.06
CA ARG A 53 10.47 7.87 -0.02
C ARG A 53 10.20 8.75 1.19
N THR A 54 9.93 10.05 0.99
CA THR A 54 9.87 11.05 2.07
C THR A 54 8.56 11.04 2.85
N GLY A 55 7.48 10.51 2.27
CA GLY A 55 6.15 10.51 2.86
C GLY A 55 5.12 11.23 1.98
N ILE A 56 4.09 10.50 1.58
CA ILE A 56 2.89 10.99 0.90
C ILE A 56 1.93 11.54 1.95
N GLU A 57 1.61 12.82 1.82
CA GLU A 57 0.55 13.49 2.59
C GLU A 57 -0.76 13.57 1.79
N ASP A 58 -0.67 13.93 0.51
CA ASP A 58 -1.82 13.92 -0.40
C ASP A 58 -2.03 12.53 -1.00
N LEU A 59 -3.10 11.87 -0.55
CA LEU A 59 -3.46 10.53 -1.00
C LEU A 59 -3.87 10.46 -2.48
N SER A 60 -4.08 11.61 -3.15
CA SER A 60 -4.27 11.67 -4.60
C SER A 60 -3.09 11.01 -5.35
N ILE A 61 -1.87 11.19 -4.85
CA ILE A 61 -0.62 10.61 -5.39
C ILE A 61 -0.72 9.09 -5.45
N ILE A 62 -1.37 8.44 -4.47
CA ILE A 62 -1.55 6.99 -4.46
C ILE A 62 -2.47 6.56 -5.61
N SER A 63 -3.58 7.26 -5.83
CA SER A 63 -4.50 6.94 -6.93
C SER A 63 -3.92 7.25 -8.31
N GLU A 64 -3.15 8.33 -8.44
CA GLU A 64 -2.54 8.72 -9.72
C GLU A 64 -1.42 7.75 -10.15
N ASN A 65 -0.80 7.07 -9.19
CA ASN A 65 0.35 6.21 -9.42
C ASN A 65 0.08 4.72 -9.08
N GLU A 66 -1.16 4.26 -9.15
CA GLU A 66 -1.54 2.88 -8.79
C GLU A 66 -0.72 1.81 -9.52
N THR A 67 -0.44 2.01 -10.81
CA THR A 67 0.38 1.09 -11.61
C THR A 67 1.81 0.99 -11.09
N LEU A 68 2.44 2.13 -10.79
CA LEU A 68 3.81 2.20 -10.30
C LEU A 68 3.92 1.61 -8.88
N ILE A 69 2.93 1.88 -8.03
CA ILE A 69 2.82 1.26 -6.69
C ILE A 69 2.67 -0.26 -6.81
N LYS A 70 1.89 -0.75 -7.78
CA LYS A 70 1.80 -2.20 -8.04
C LYS A 70 3.13 -2.80 -8.45
N HIS A 71 3.96 -2.07 -9.21
CA HIS A 71 5.32 -2.51 -9.56
C HIS A 71 6.23 -2.55 -8.32
N LEU A 72 6.19 -1.52 -7.46
CA LEU A 72 6.91 -1.49 -6.18
C LEU A 72 6.54 -2.66 -5.26
N LEU A 73 5.27 -3.05 -5.27
CA LEU A 73 4.75 -4.12 -4.43
C LEU A 73 4.90 -5.53 -5.05
N ALA A 74 5.46 -5.67 -6.25
CA ALA A 74 5.45 -6.93 -7.00
C ALA A 74 6.14 -8.08 -6.25
N ASP A 75 7.23 -7.81 -5.52
CA ASP A 75 7.93 -8.82 -4.71
C ASP A 75 7.11 -9.25 -3.48
N LEU A 76 6.24 -8.37 -2.95
CA LEU A 76 5.32 -8.68 -1.83
C LEU A 76 4.01 -9.33 -2.31
N PHE A 77 3.65 -9.10 -3.58
CA PHE A 77 2.46 -9.61 -4.25
C PHE A 77 2.83 -10.40 -5.52
N PRO A 78 3.51 -11.56 -5.40
CA PRO A 78 3.94 -12.31 -6.57
C PRO A 78 2.75 -12.73 -7.42
N THR A 79 2.81 -12.48 -8.73
CA THR A 79 1.70 -12.77 -9.68
C THR A 79 1.21 -14.22 -9.56
N ALA A 80 2.15 -15.16 -9.40
CA ALA A 80 1.86 -16.59 -9.27
C ALA A 80 1.04 -16.94 -8.01
N LEU A 81 1.10 -16.13 -6.96
CA LEU A 81 0.46 -16.39 -5.67
C LEU A 81 -0.86 -15.64 -5.48
N THR A 82 -1.27 -14.80 -6.43
CA THR A 82 -2.47 -13.95 -6.31
C THR A 82 -3.78 -14.73 -6.11
N ASN A 83 -3.86 -15.98 -6.60
CA ASN A 83 -5.01 -16.86 -6.40
C ASN A 83 -4.92 -17.68 -5.10
N ASN A 84 -3.75 -17.76 -4.48
CA ASN A 84 -3.51 -18.55 -3.28
C ASN A 84 -3.47 -17.70 -2.01
N GLU A 85 -2.86 -16.51 -2.07
CA GLU A 85 -2.72 -15.62 -0.93
C GLU A 85 -3.92 -14.66 -0.80
N ILE A 86 -4.29 -14.34 0.43
CA ILE A 86 -5.29 -13.32 0.74
C ILE A 86 -4.53 -12.09 1.26
N LYS A 87 -4.21 -11.16 0.36
CA LYS A 87 -3.48 -9.93 0.67
C LYS A 87 -4.12 -8.70 0.04
N ALA A 88 -4.07 -7.59 0.78
CA ALA A 88 -4.32 -6.23 0.32
C ALA A 88 -3.44 -5.27 1.14
N VAL A 89 -3.17 -4.10 0.61
CA VAL A 89 -2.50 -3.00 1.34
C VAL A 89 -3.56 -2.14 2.01
N THR A 90 -3.29 -1.68 3.22
CA THR A 90 -4.19 -0.79 3.97
C THR A 90 -3.38 0.22 4.78
N ILE A 91 -4.00 1.35 5.10
CA ILE A 91 -3.48 2.30 6.08
C ILE A 91 -4.08 1.91 7.43
N PRO A 92 -3.27 1.73 8.50
CA PRO A 92 -3.78 1.31 9.79
C PRO A 92 -4.99 2.15 10.25
N PHE A 93 -6.04 1.45 10.68
CA PHE A 93 -7.30 2.02 11.20
C PHE A 93 -8.13 2.87 10.23
N GLN A 94 -7.70 3.07 8.98
CA GLN A 94 -8.46 3.81 7.98
C GLN A 94 -9.27 2.85 7.11
N ASN A 95 -10.46 3.26 6.67
CA ASN A 95 -11.22 2.48 5.68
C ASN A 95 -10.65 2.71 4.27
N PHE A 96 -9.40 2.33 4.08
CA PHE A 96 -8.65 2.41 2.84
C PHE A 96 -7.95 1.09 2.58
N THR A 97 -8.23 0.50 1.41
CA THR A 97 -7.54 -0.71 0.96
C THR A 97 -7.18 -0.58 -0.52
N SER A 98 -6.07 -1.17 -0.94
CA SER A 98 -5.58 -1.17 -2.31
C SER A 98 -4.73 -2.41 -2.61
N ASN A 99 -4.25 -2.53 -3.85
CA ASN A 99 -3.36 -3.60 -4.32
C ASN A 99 -3.81 -5.02 -3.92
N TYR A 100 -5.03 -5.39 -4.32
CA TYR A 100 -5.64 -6.66 -3.95
C TYR A 100 -5.10 -7.84 -4.77
N THR A 101 -4.85 -8.94 -4.08
CA THR A 101 -4.74 -10.29 -4.69
C THR A 101 -6.07 -10.75 -5.32
N GLU A 102 -6.03 -11.65 -6.29
CA GLU A 102 -7.25 -12.16 -6.93
C GLU A 102 -8.15 -12.93 -5.95
N ARG A 103 -7.54 -13.66 -5.00
CA ARG A 103 -8.30 -14.40 -3.98
C ARG A 103 -9.11 -13.47 -3.07
N ILE A 104 -8.54 -12.35 -2.59
CA ILE A 104 -9.30 -11.42 -1.74
C ILE A 104 -10.38 -10.70 -2.56
N LYS A 105 -10.13 -10.32 -3.82
CA LYS A 105 -11.15 -9.73 -4.70
C LYS A 105 -12.36 -10.66 -4.83
N LYS A 106 -12.11 -11.95 -5.06
CA LYS A 106 -13.16 -12.98 -5.14
C LYS A 106 -13.96 -13.07 -3.84
N ILE A 107 -13.30 -13.17 -2.69
CA ILE A 107 -13.96 -13.26 -1.37
C ILE A 107 -14.84 -12.02 -1.12
N VAL A 108 -14.33 -10.82 -1.37
CA VAL A 108 -15.08 -9.56 -1.18
C VAL A 108 -16.27 -9.48 -2.13
N THR A 109 -16.12 -9.96 -3.37
CA THR A 109 -17.21 -10.00 -4.35
C THR A 109 -18.31 -10.99 -3.92
N GLU A 110 -17.93 -12.16 -3.41
CA GLU A 110 -18.85 -13.21 -2.93
C GLU A 110 -19.56 -12.81 -1.62
N ALA A 111 -18.93 -11.99 -0.77
CA ALA A 111 -19.55 -11.44 0.44
C ALA A 111 -20.74 -10.50 0.14
N GLY A 112 -20.83 -9.99 -1.09
CA GLY A 112 -21.96 -9.22 -1.58
C GLY A 112 -21.86 -7.71 -1.32
N VAL A 113 -22.82 -6.98 -1.87
CA VAL A 113 -22.80 -5.50 -1.99
C VAL A 113 -22.88 -4.75 -0.66
N LEU A 114 -23.33 -5.42 0.40
CA LEU A 114 -23.46 -4.85 1.75
C LEU A 114 -22.20 -5.03 2.59
N PHE A 115 -21.18 -5.72 2.07
CA PHE A 115 -19.94 -5.95 2.80
C PHE A 115 -19.09 -4.68 2.87
N ASP A 116 -18.76 -4.25 4.09
CA ASP A 116 -17.84 -3.15 4.37
C ASP A 116 -16.60 -3.70 5.09
N MET A 117 -15.42 -3.28 4.64
CA MET A 117 -14.14 -3.64 5.25
C MET A 117 -13.77 -2.74 6.44
N ALA A 118 -14.61 -1.77 6.79
CA ALA A 118 -14.45 -0.96 7.99
C ALA A 118 -14.37 -1.83 9.25
N ILE A 119 -13.51 -1.42 10.18
CA ILE A 119 -13.42 -2.04 11.50
C ILE A 119 -14.75 -1.80 12.22
N ARG A 120 -15.39 -2.89 12.66
CA ARG A 120 -16.68 -2.82 13.37
C ARG A 120 -16.54 -2.04 14.67
N ASP A 121 -17.56 -1.23 14.96
CA ASP A 121 -17.64 -0.39 16.16
C ASP A 121 -16.42 0.54 16.36
N PHE A 122 -15.71 0.88 15.28
CA PHE A 122 -14.56 1.78 15.32
C PHE A 122 -14.96 3.18 14.83
N ASN A 123 -14.80 4.17 15.71
CA ASN A 123 -15.18 5.55 15.45
C ASN A 123 -13.99 6.49 15.66
N GLU A 124 -14.16 7.76 15.32
CA GLU A 124 -13.09 8.77 15.40
C GLU A 124 -12.52 8.93 16.81
N HIS A 125 -13.36 8.87 17.86
CA HIS A 125 -12.90 8.93 19.24
C HIS A 125 -12.00 7.73 19.60
N LYS A 126 -12.34 6.51 19.15
CA LYS A 126 -11.49 5.32 19.34
C LYS A 126 -10.19 5.45 18.54
N PHE A 127 -10.24 5.99 17.32
CA PHE A 127 -9.04 6.27 16.53
C PHE A 127 -8.10 7.24 17.24
N TYR A 128 -8.64 8.33 17.80
CA TYR A 128 -7.86 9.29 18.59
C TYR A 128 -7.18 8.63 19.79
N ILE A 129 -7.93 7.90 20.63
CA ILE A 129 -7.38 7.21 21.80
C ILE A 129 -6.27 6.24 21.40
N MET A 130 -6.51 5.40 20.38
CA MET A 130 -5.53 4.41 19.91
C MET A 130 -4.27 5.05 19.29
N SER A 131 -4.35 6.30 18.85
CA SER A 131 -3.18 7.06 18.35
C SER A 131 -2.34 7.68 19.47
N CYS A 132 -2.86 7.73 20.71
CA CYS A 132 -2.24 8.35 21.88
C CYS A 132 -1.58 7.33 22.85
N THR A 133 -1.77 6.03 22.62
CA THR A 133 -1.28 4.93 23.49
C THR A 133 -0.14 4.17 22.85
#